data_AF-A0A922M9N9-F1
#
_entry.id   AF-A0A922M9N9-F1
#
_cell.length_a   1.000
_cell.length_b   1.000
_cell.length_c   1.000
_cell.angle_alpha   90.00
_cell.angle_beta   90.00
_cell.angle_gamma   90.00
#
_symmetry.space_group_name_H-M   'P 1'
#
loop_
_entity.id
_entity.type
_entity.pdbx_description
1 polymer ?
#
loop_
_entity_poly.entity_id
_entity_poly.type
_entity_poly.pdbx_seq_one_letter_code
_entity_poly.pdbx_strand_id
1 'polypeptide(L)'
;MSTMDEIEDEAKAAAEKMVMNMMQRPGQLEKVEHYKKRITHKKASIEAQLISAVQGKLDGVSVGLKQLQECLEDVQQVSLKMDELEELLKSVPPLVASLQAVREEDSRHSQYVTAMDSLKHIFTVPESVAKTKQWIGEGKLLHAHQCLNDLENSRDDLLYELHRLPNQSSHDKIMLKAYFEDVEMVSNLLEKQIKLILARTLNTQQSQTGFMPPGRPKNWRAKAFEVLECAVAQRIEGTRVDERENNKLWLVRYLELTRQLILEDLRVVKTLCVPCFPPHYDIVNKYVNMYHICLSASVTETISKEITFKALLLSIDQVTRYGNMYRDGVIQFKNAHFADRSRVAYFTHHMITIVNNSEQMVRLAQQTQARHWPAGRHDPPAEAKFDKMLNTFQVTKHI
;
A
#
# COMPACT_ATOMS: atom_id res chain seq x y z
N MET A 1 42.99 13.10 14.82
CA MET A 1 43.62 12.91 13.49
C MET A 1 45.05 12.53 13.78
N SER A 2 45.50 11.36 13.32
CA SER A 2 46.92 10.99 13.42
C SER A 2 47.77 12.06 12.74
N THR A 3 48.92 12.37 13.30
CA THR A 3 49.82 13.38 12.73
C THR A 3 50.40 12.89 11.40
N MET A 4 50.81 13.79 10.51
CA MET A 4 51.37 13.42 9.20
C MET A 4 52.57 12.48 9.36
N ASP A 5 53.37 12.72 10.38
CA ASP A 5 54.56 11.93 10.72
C ASP A 5 54.18 10.51 11.17
N GLU A 6 53.12 10.35 11.98
CA GLU A 6 52.61 9.02 12.38
C GLU A 6 52.09 8.20 11.20
N ILE A 7 51.41 8.84 10.25
CA ILE A 7 50.91 8.18 9.04
C ILE A 7 52.06 7.79 8.12
N GLU A 8 53.09 8.63 8.02
CA GLU A 8 54.29 8.34 7.23
C GLU A 8 55.06 7.15 7.82
N ASP A 9 55.22 7.10 9.13
CA ASP A 9 55.90 6.00 9.82
C ASP A 9 55.12 4.69 9.73
N GLU A 10 53.79 4.73 9.88
CA GLU A 10 52.93 3.55 9.68
C GLU A 10 52.97 3.05 8.23
N ALA A 11 52.98 3.97 7.25
CA ALA A 11 53.11 3.63 5.83
C ALA A 11 54.47 3.02 5.51
N LYS A 12 55.57 3.54 6.09
CA LYS A 12 56.92 2.96 5.96
C LYS A 12 56.98 1.55 6.54
N ALA A 13 56.49 1.36 7.76
CA ALA A 13 56.45 0.04 8.40
C ALA A 13 55.61 -0.98 7.60
N ALA A 14 54.48 -0.55 7.05
CA ALA A 14 53.66 -1.40 6.18
C ALA A 14 54.35 -1.73 4.85
N ALA A 15 55.07 -0.77 4.25
CA ALA A 15 55.85 -0.98 3.04
C ALA A 15 57.01 -1.95 3.27
N GLU A 16 57.74 -1.82 4.38
CA GLU A 16 58.79 -2.77 4.78
C GLU A 16 58.24 -4.19 4.92
N LYS A 17 57.12 -4.36 5.63
CA LYS A 17 56.44 -5.65 5.76
C LYS A 17 55.99 -6.22 4.42
N MET A 18 55.51 -5.36 3.52
CA MET A 18 55.10 -5.76 2.16
C MET A 18 56.30 -6.24 1.33
N VAL A 19 57.44 -5.53 1.39
CA VAL A 19 58.67 -5.90 0.68
C VAL A 19 59.24 -7.21 1.24
N MET A 20 59.30 -7.37 2.57
CA MET A 20 59.73 -8.60 3.23
C MET A 20 58.91 -9.81 2.78
N ASN A 21 57.58 -9.66 2.67
CA ASN A 21 56.70 -10.72 2.21
C ASN A 21 56.84 -11.05 0.72
N MET A 22 57.33 -10.10 -0.09
CA MET A 22 57.50 -10.28 -1.54
C MET A 22 58.84 -10.97 -1.90
N MET A 23 59.85 -10.92 -1.03
CA MET A 23 61.22 -11.38 -1.29
C MET A 23 61.67 -12.47 -0.30
N GLN A 24 60.93 -13.57 -0.24
CA GLN A 24 61.19 -14.68 0.70
C GLN A 24 62.22 -15.69 0.18
N ARG A 25 62.49 -15.76 -1.13
CA ARG A 25 63.43 -16.72 -1.75
C ARG A 25 64.37 -16.04 -2.76
N PRO A 26 65.65 -16.47 -2.90
CA PRO A 26 66.62 -15.82 -3.78
C PRO A 26 66.20 -15.68 -5.25
N GLY A 27 65.51 -16.69 -5.81
CA GLY A 27 65.02 -16.66 -7.21
C GLY A 27 63.89 -15.66 -7.47
N GLN A 28 63.37 -14.96 -6.44
CA GLN A 28 62.36 -13.91 -6.62
C GLN A 28 62.97 -12.55 -7.01
N LEU A 29 64.31 -12.41 -6.91
CA LEU A 29 65.03 -11.20 -7.32
C LEU A 29 64.94 -10.93 -8.84
N GLU A 30 64.77 -11.96 -9.66
CA GLU A 30 64.57 -11.80 -11.11
C GLU A 30 63.25 -11.08 -11.45
N LYS A 31 62.28 -11.08 -10.52
CA LYS A 31 60.95 -10.46 -10.71
C LYS A 31 60.88 -9.01 -10.20
N VAL A 32 61.96 -8.46 -9.68
CA VAL A 32 62.01 -7.09 -9.11
C VAL A 32 61.53 -6.05 -10.13
N GLU A 33 61.96 -6.14 -11.39
CA GLU A 33 61.55 -5.21 -12.45
C GLU A 33 60.04 -5.24 -12.73
N HIS A 34 59.42 -6.41 -12.68
CA HIS A 34 57.97 -6.53 -12.80
C HIS A 34 57.23 -5.91 -11.61
N TYR A 35 57.75 -6.11 -10.39
CA TYR A 35 57.17 -5.48 -9.19
C TYR A 35 57.34 -3.97 -9.18
N LYS A 36 58.50 -3.46 -9.60
CA LYS A 36 58.76 -2.04 -9.77
C LYS A 36 57.77 -1.41 -10.74
N LYS A 37 57.60 -1.99 -11.94
CA LYS A 37 56.58 -1.53 -12.92
C LYS A 37 55.18 -1.49 -12.31
N ARG A 38 54.77 -2.54 -11.60
CA ARG A 38 53.46 -2.62 -10.94
C ARG A 38 53.27 -1.53 -9.88
N ILE A 39 54.27 -1.30 -9.04
CA ILE A 39 54.23 -0.25 -8.00
C ILE A 39 54.18 1.12 -8.65
N THR A 40 54.97 1.38 -9.70
CA THR A 40 54.93 2.64 -10.45
C THR A 40 53.55 2.90 -11.06
N HIS A 41 52.92 1.90 -11.68
CA HIS A 41 51.55 2.05 -12.19
C HIS A 41 50.53 2.30 -11.08
N LYS A 42 50.64 1.60 -9.94
CA LYS A 42 49.75 1.82 -8.79
C LYS A 42 49.92 3.23 -8.21
N LYS A 43 51.17 3.71 -8.11
CA LYS A 43 51.48 5.07 -7.67
C LYS A 43 50.86 6.11 -8.60
N ALA A 44 51.06 5.99 -9.91
CA ALA A 44 50.48 6.92 -10.89
C ALA A 44 48.95 6.94 -10.85
N SER A 45 48.32 5.77 -10.64
CA SER A 45 46.86 5.67 -10.48
C SER A 45 46.36 6.38 -9.22
N ILE A 46 47.02 6.15 -8.08
CA ILE A 46 46.68 6.83 -6.82
C ILE A 46 46.90 8.34 -6.92
N GLU A 47 48.00 8.78 -7.53
CA GLU A 47 48.27 10.21 -7.75
C GLU A 47 47.18 10.86 -8.62
N ALA A 48 46.78 10.21 -9.71
CA ALA A 48 45.69 10.71 -10.56
C ALA A 48 44.35 10.78 -9.80
N GLN A 49 44.03 9.76 -9.00
CA GLN A 49 42.84 9.77 -8.14
C GLN A 49 42.89 10.88 -7.09
N LEU A 50 44.06 11.10 -6.47
CA LEU A 50 44.27 12.14 -5.47
C LEU A 50 44.09 13.54 -6.10
N ILE A 51 44.71 13.78 -7.25
CA ILE A 51 44.58 15.05 -7.98
C ILE A 51 43.11 15.31 -8.32
N SER A 52 42.42 14.32 -8.87
CA SER A 52 41.00 14.45 -9.21
C SER A 52 40.13 14.69 -7.97
N ALA A 53 40.42 14.03 -6.85
CA ALA A 53 39.68 14.21 -5.61
C ALA A 53 39.93 15.60 -5.00
N VAL A 54 41.18 16.05 -4.95
CA VAL A 54 41.56 17.37 -4.45
C VAL A 54 40.94 18.47 -5.32
N GLN A 55 41.01 18.33 -6.64
CA GLN A 55 40.38 19.28 -7.57
C GLN A 55 38.86 19.34 -7.35
N GLY A 56 38.18 18.19 -7.25
CA GLY A 56 36.75 18.15 -6.98
C GLY A 56 36.36 18.78 -5.63
N LYS A 57 37.20 18.66 -4.61
CA LYS A 57 37.00 19.35 -3.33
C LYS A 57 37.21 20.85 -3.43
N LEU A 58 38.25 21.29 -4.14
CA LEU A 58 38.56 22.69 -4.36
C LEU A 58 37.46 23.38 -5.18
N ASP A 59 36.99 22.74 -6.24
CA ASP A 59 35.89 23.21 -7.08
C ASP A 59 34.59 23.32 -6.26
N GLY A 60 34.29 22.32 -5.44
CA GLY A 60 33.14 22.36 -4.53
C GLY A 60 33.20 23.52 -3.53
N VAL A 61 34.37 23.82 -2.97
CA VAL A 61 34.58 24.97 -2.08
C VAL A 61 34.43 26.29 -2.84
N SER A 62 35.00 26.40 -4.04
CA SER A 62 34.90 27.59 -4.89
C SER A 62 33.45 27.90 -5.27
N VAL A 63 32.70 26.88 -5.72
CA VAL A 63 31.27 27.01 -6.02
C VAL A 63 30.47 27.38 -4.76
N GLY A 64 30.77 26.76 -3.62
CA GLY A 64 30.11 27.07 -2.35
C GLY A 64 30.33 28.52 -1.91
N LEU A 65 31.57 29.03 -2.03
CA LEU A 65 31.89 30.42 -1.71
C LEU A 65 31.17 31.40 -2.65
N LYS A 66 31.11 31.07 -3.95
CA LYS A 66 30.39 31.89 -4.92
C LYS A 66 28.90 31.97 -4.61
N GLN A 67 28.28 30.83 -4.32
CA GLN A 67 26.86 30.77 -3.93
C GLN A 67 26.58 31.54 -2.64
N LEU A 68 27.47 31.48 -1.66
CA LEU A 68 27.32 32.26 -0.42
C LEU A 68 27.40 33.77 -0.68
N GLN A 69 28.27 34.20 -1.60
CA GLN A 69 28.35 35.59 -2.01
C GLN A 69 27.07 36.05 -2.73
N GLU A 70 26.57 35.26 -3.68
CA GLU A 70 25.30 35.54 -4.39
C GLU A 70 24.13 35.65 -3.41
N CYS A 71 24.02 34.72 -2.44
CA CYS A 71 23.00 34.79 -1.40
C CYS A 71 23.10 36.05 -0.53
N LEU A 72 24.31 36.52 -0.24
CA LEU A 72 24.51 37.75 0.54
C LEU A 72 24.02 38.98 -0.23
N GLU A 73 24.32 39.05 -1.53
CA GLU A 73 23.84 40.11 -2.42
C GLU A 73 22.31 40.09 -2.54
N ASP A 74 21.70 38.92 -2.69
CA ASP A 74 20.24 38.76 -2.75
C ASP A 74 19.55 39.22 -1.46
N VAL A 75 20.08 38.88 -0.29
CA VAL A 75 19.51 39.29 1.00
C VAL A 75 19.55 40.82 1.15
N GLN A 76 20.64 41.46 0.71
CA GLN A 76 20.72 42.93 0.71
C GLN A 76 19.68 43.56 -0.21
N GLN A 77 19.47 43.00 -1.40
CA GLN A 77 18.45 43.48 -2.34
C GLN A 77 17.03 43.31 -1.79
N VAL A 78 16.74 42.20 -1.12
CA VAL A 78 15.43 41.97 -0.48
C VAL A 78 15.18 42.99 0.63
N SER A 79 16.19 43.27 1.46
CA SER A 79 16.06 44.28 2.53
C SER A 79 15.72 45.66 1.96
N LEU A 80 16.44 46.10 0.92
CA LEU A 80 16.18 47.39 0.28
C LEU A 80 14.75 47.48 -0.27
N LYS A 81 14.26 46.42 -0.93
CA LYS A 81 12.89 46.38 -1.44
C LYS A 81 11.84 46.36 -0.34
N MET A 82 12.13 45.78 0.82
CA MET A 82 11.23 45.81 1.97
C MET A 82 11.10 47.22 2.53
N ASP A 83 12.22 47.96 2.62
CA ASP A 83 12.21 49.36 3.04
C ASP A 83 11.42 50.24 2.06
N GLU A 84 11.60 50.04 0.75
CA GLU A 84 10.82 50.73 -0.29
C GLU A 84 9.31 50.44 -0.18
N LEU A 85 8.94 49.19 0.10
CA LEU A 85 7.54 48.78 0.27
C LEU A 85 6.93 49.40 1.53
N GLU A 86 7.68 49.47 2.63
CA GLU A 86 7.23 50.13 3.85
C GLU A 86 6.94 51.62 3.61
N GLU A 87 7.79 52.31 2.86
CA GLU A 87 7.57 53.72 2.49
C GLU A 87 6.32 53.91 1.63
N LEU A 88 6.10 53.06 0.61
CA LEU A 88 4.90 53.15 -0.23
C LEU A 88 3.61 52.91 0.58
N LEU A 89 3.63 51.97 1.52
CA LEU A 89 2.47 51.63 2.34
C LEU A 89 2.05 52.74 3.30
N LYS A 90 2.94 53.65 3.70
CA LYS A 90 2.59 54.81 4.56
C LYS A 90 1.52 55.71 3.93
N SER A 91 1.41 55.72 2.60
CA SER A 91 0.40 56.52 1.88
C SER A 91 -1.00 55.89 1.85
N VAL A 92 -1.14 54.61 2.18
CA VAL A 92 -2.40 53.87 2.06
C VAL A 92 -3.43 54.26 3.14
N PRO A 93 -3.10 54.36 4.44
CA PRO A 93 -4.06 54.77 5.47
C PRO A 93 -4.76 56.13 5.22
N PRO A 94 -4.05 57.22 4.82
CA PRO A 94 -4.71 58.48 4.51
C PRO A 94 -5.57 58.39 3.24
N LEU A 95 -5.19 57.57 2.25
CA LEU A 95 -6.03 57.33 1.07
C LEU A 95 -7.35 56.63 1.45
N VAL A 96 -7.29 55.62 2.32
CA VAL A 96 -8.49 54.93 2.85
C VAL A 96 -9.41 55.91 3.58
N ALA A 97 -8.85 56.81 4.38
CA ALA A 97 -9.64 57.84 5.05
C ALA A 97 -10.30 58.80 4.06
N SER A 98 -9.60 59.21 3.00
CA SER A 98 -10.15 60.12 1.98
C SER A 98 -11.27 59.48 1.15
N LEU A 99 -11.20 58.16 0.91
CA LEU A 99 -12.17 57.40 0.13
C LEU A 99 -13.32 56.82 0.99
N GLN A 100 -13.35 57.11 2.29
CA GLN A 100 -14.35 56.56 3.19
C GLN A 100 -15.78 56.94 2.79
N ALA A 101 -16.00 58.20 2.37
CA ALA A 101 -17.30 58.65 1.89
C ALA A 101 -17.75 57.92 0.60
N VAL A 102 -16.80 57.62 -0.30
CA VAL A 102 -17.09 56.85 -1.53
C VAL A 102 -17.41 55.40 -1.18
N ARG A 103 -16.70 54.78 -0.22
CA ARG A 103 -17.02 53.43 0.27
C ARG A 103 -18.39 53.35 0.93
N GLU A 104 -18.77 54.37 1.69
CA GLU A 104 -20.09 54.42 2.33
C GLU A 104 -21.20 54.53 1.29
N GLU A 105 -21.02 55.35 0.27
CA GLU A 105 -22.00 55.48 -0.82
C GLU A 105 -22.06 54.23 -1.71
N ASP A 106 -20.92 53.60 -2.00
CA ASP A 106 -20.84 52.31 -2.71
C ASP A 106 -21.53 51.20 -1.90
N SER A 107 -21.32 51.16 -0.58
CA SER A 107 -22.02 50.21 0.29
C SER A 107 -23.54 50.41 0.27
N ARG A 108 -24.01 51.67 0.27
CA ARG A 108 -25.44 51.98 0.15
C ARG A 108 -25.98 51.60 -1.22
N HIS A 109 -25.26 51.92 -2.29
CA HIS A 109 -25.64 51.57 -3.65
C HIS A 109 -25.74 50.05 -3.83
N SER A 110 -24.74 49.31 -3.35
CA SER A 110 -24.74 47.85 -3.35
C SER A 110 -25.96 47.29 -2.62
N GLN A 111 -26.30 47.82 -1.45
CA GLN A 111 -27.52 47.41 -0.73
C GLN A 111 -28.80 47.68 -1.52
N TYR A 112 -28.92 48.83 -2.19
CA TYR A 112 -30.09 49.14 -3.01
C TYR A 112 -30.19 48.24 -4.24
N VAL A 113 -29.09 47.98 -4.93
CA VAL A 113 -29.06 47.06 -6.09
C VAL A 113 -29.51 45.67 -5.67
N THR A 114 -28.96 45.15 -4.57
CA THR A 114 -29.37 43.88 -3.97
C THR A 114 -30.86 43.87 -3.65
N ALA A 115 -31.38 44.93 -3.01
CA ALA A 115 -32.80 45.03 -2.67
C ALA A 115 -33.70 45.07 -3.93
N MET A 116 -33.26 45.76 -4.99
CA MET A 116 -33.99 45.84 -6.26
C MET A 116 -34.04 44.50 -7.01
N ASP A 117 -32.96 43.72 -6.99
CA ASP A 117 -32.98 42.38 -7.60
C ASP A 117 -33.77 41.39 -6.74
N SER A 118 -33.63 41.47 -5.42
CA SER A 118 -34.39 40.66 -4.45
C SER A 118 -35.91 40.86 -4.58
N LEU A 119 -36.38 42.08 -4.87
CA LEU A 119 -37.80 42.39 -5.06
C LEU A 119 -38.43 41.56 -6.20
N LYS A 120 -37.70 41.31 -7.30
CA LYS A 120 -38.21 40.49 -8.42
C LYS A 120 -38.47 39.05 -7.99
N HIS A 121 -37.61 38.51 -7.13
CA HIS A 121 -37.74 37.15 -6.62
C HIS A 121 -38.86 37.05 -5.58
N ILE A 122 -39.02 38.03 -4.67
CA ILE A 122 -40.06 38.04 -3.63
C ILE A 122 -41.50 38.12 -4.20
N PHE A 123 -41.74 38.70 -5.38
CA PHE A 123 -43.09 38.66 -5.96
C PHE A 123 -43.39 37.38 -6.73
N THR A 124 -42.38 36.60 -7.10
CA THR A 124 -42.52 35.44 -8.01
C THR A 124 -42.42 34.10 -7.29
N VAL A 125 -42.00 34.06 -6.02
CA VAL A 125 -41.86 32.79 -5.24
C VAL A 125 -43.17 31.98 -5.19
N PRO A 126 -44.34 32.54 -4.84
CA PRO A 126 -45.56 31.71 -4.72
C PRO A 126 -45.98 31.08 -6.05
N GLU A 127 -45.87 31.83 -7.15
CA GLU A 127 -46.19 31.36 -8.50
C GLU A 127 -45.18 30.28 -8.97
N SER A 128 -43.90 30.49 -8.71
CA SER A 128 -42.82 29.56 -9.06
C SER A 128 -42.89 28.27 -8.25
N VAL A 129 -43.25 28.35 -6.96
CA VAL A 129 -43.52 27.20 -6.09
C VAL A 129 -44.69 26.39 -6.65
N ALA A 130 -45.80 27.04 -7.03
CA ALA A 130 -46.96 26.35 -7.60
C ALA A 130 -46.60 25.64 -8.93
N LYS A 131 -45.85 26.31 -9.80
CA LYS A 131 -45.36 25.75 -11.07
C LYS A 131 -44.42 24.57 -10.86
N THR A 132 -43.54 24.64 -9.85
CA THR A 132 -42.63 23.55 -9.49
C THR A 132 -43.41 22.35 -8.95
N LYS A 133 -44.42 22.56 -8.09
CA LYS A 133 -45.34 21.50 -7.62
C LYS A 133 -46.05 20.82 -8.82
N GLN A 134 -46.48 21.59 -9.82
CA GLN A 134 -47.07 21.04 -11.05
C GLN A 134 -46.08 20.17 -11.84
N TRP A 135 -44.84 20.64 -12.07
CA TRP A 135 -43.83 19.87 -12.80
C TRP A 135 -43.40 18.59 -12.10
N ILE A 136 -43.38 18.58 -10.76
CA ILE A 136 -43.17 17.36 -9.97
C ILE A 136 -44.31 16.37 -10.23
N GLY A 137 -45.56 16.83 -10.23
CA GLY A 137 -46.73 16.01 -10.53
C GLY A 137 -46.75 15.46 -11.97
N GLU A 138 -46.29 16.24 -12.94
CA GLU A 138 -46.16 15.84 -14.35
C GLU A 138 -44.93 14.95 -14.64
N GLY A 139 -44.05 14.73 -13.67
CA GLY A 139 -42.82 13.94 -13.84
C GLY A 139 -41.71 14.65 -14.63
N LYS A 140 -41.83 15.96 -14.88
CA LYS A 140 -40.81 16.79 -15.55
C LYS A 140 -39.73 17.23 -14.56
N LEU A 141 -39.03 16.26 -13.97
CA LEU A 141 -38.12 16.48 -12.83
C LEU A 141 -36.98 17.46 -13.12
N LEU A 142 -36.49 17.53 -14.36
CA LEU A 142 -35.42 18.46 -14.73
C LEU A 142 -35.87 19.91 -14.62
N HIS A 143 -37.09 20.20 -15.06
CA HIS A 143 -37.66 21.56 -15.02
C HIS A 143 -38.03 21.92 -13.58
N ALA A 144 -38.56 20.95 -12.81
CA ALA A 144 -38.80 21.10 -11.39
C ALA A 144 -37.52 21.40 -10.61
N HIS A 145 -36.43 20.68 -10.89
CA HIS A 145 -35.13 20.92 -10.26
C HIS A 145 -34.58 22.30 -10.62
N GLN A 146 -34.63 22.70 -11.89
CA GLN A 146 -34.13 24.00 -12.32
C GLN A 146 -34.83 25.15 -11.58
N CYS A 147 -36.18 25.14 -11.54
CA CYS A 147 -36.91 26.20 -10.87
C CYS A 147 -36.79 26.14 -9.34
N LEU A 148 -36.67 24.95 -8.75
CA LEU A 148 -36.35 24.82 -7.32
C LEU A 148 -34.98 25.43 -7.00
N ASN A 149 -33.97 25.17 -7.83
CA ASN A 149 -32.63 25.71 -7.67
C ASN A 149 -32.62 27.25 -7.80
N ASP A 150 -33.38 27.81 -8.74
CA ASP A 150 -33.51 29.28 -8.86
C ASP A 150 -34.17 29.90 -7.61
N LEU A 151 -35.13 29.20 -6.99
CA LEU A 151 -35.78 29.62 -5.75
C LEU A 151 -34.86 29.48 -4.52
N GLU A 152 -34.08 28.41 -4.44
CA GLU A 152 -33.09 28.19 -3.37
C GLU A 152 -31.94 29.21 -3.46
N ASN A 153 -31.44 29.51 -4.66
CA ASN A 153 -30.45 30.57 -4.86
C ASN A 153 -31.00 31.93 -4.42
N SER A 154 -32.23 32.26 -4.81
CA SER A 154 -32.88 33.52 -4.40
C SER A 154 -33.03 33.62 -2.88
N ARG A 155 -33.36 32.52 -2.20
CA ARG A 155 -33.42 32.43 -0.73
C ARG A 155 -32.03 32.66 -0.11
N ASP A 156 -31.02 31.98 -0.64
CA ASP A 156 -29.68 31.97 -0.09
C ASP A 156 -28.99 33.34 -0.27
N ASP A 157 -29.21 34.01 -1.41
CA ASP A 157 -28.77 35.39 -1.65
C ASP A 157 -29.39 36.36 -0.62
N LEU A 158 -30.70 36.24 -0.37
CA LEU A 158 -31.40 37.04 0.64
C LEU A 158 -30.90 36.78 2.07
N LEU A 159 -30.65 35.52 2.42
CA LEU A 159 -30.08 35.15 3.72
C LEU A 159 -28.65 35.63 3.88
N TYR A 160 -27.84 35.60 2.82
CA TYR A 160 -26.47 36.10 2.80
C TYR A 160 -26.43 37.61 3.02
N GLU A 161 -27.33 38.35 2.37
CA GLU A 161 -27.42 39.80 2.52
C GLU A 161 -27.88 40.22 3.91
N LEU A 162 -28.81 39.46 4.52
CA LEU A 162 -29.15 39.64 5.93
C LEU A 162 -27.97 39.33 6.87
N HIS A 163 -27.10 38.38 6.52
CA HIS A 163 -25.90 38.06 7.30
C HIS A 163 -24.83 39.16 7.22
N ARG A 164 -24.70 39.83 6.08
CA ARG A 164 -23.76 40.96 5.87
C ARG A 164 -24.10 42.18 6.70
N LEU A 165 -25.37 42.35 7.07
CA LEU A 165 -25.80 43.49 7.88
C LEU A 165 -25.27 43.39 9.32
N PRO A 166 -24.72 44.49 9.88
CA PRO A 166 -24.15 44.49 11.23
C PRO A 166 -25.19 44.21 12.33
N ASN A 167 -26.48 44.48 12.05
CA ASN A 167 -27.61 44.22 12.95
C ASN A 167 -28.41 43.01 12.46
N GLN A 168 -28.01 41.81 12.85
CA GLN A 168 -28.73 40.58 12.53
C GLN A 168 -30.01 40.45 13.37
N SER A 169 -31.06 41.17 12.97
CA SER A 169 -32.39 41.04 13.57
C SER A 169 -32.87 39.59 13.51
N SER A 170 -33.12 38.98 14.68
CA SER A 170 -33.65 37.62 14.78
C SER A 170 -35.05 37.51 14.17
N HIS A 171 -35.82 38.58 14.20
CA HIS A 171 -37.14 38.67 13.60
C HIS A 171 -37.10 38.55 12.07
N ASP A 172 -36.14 39.19 11.42
CA ASP A 172 -36.04 39.18 9.95
C ASP A 172 -35.58 37.81 9.44
N LYS A 173 -34.73 37.11 10.21
CA LYS A 173 -34.38 35.70 9.95
C LYS A 173 -35.60 34.78 10.06
N ILE A 174 -36.47 35.01 11.04
CA ILE A 174 -37.69 34.21 11.24
C ILE A 174 -38.68 34.49 10.11
N MET A 175 -38.85 35.75 9.72
CA MET A 175 -39.74 36.16 8.63
C MET A 175 -39.32 35.54 7.29
N LEU A 176 -38.03 35.59 6.95
CA LEU A 176 -37.50 34.96 5.73
C LEU A 176 -37.68 33.44 5.75
N LYS A 177 -37.42 32.78 6.88
CA LYS A 177 -37.66 31.34 7.01
C LYS A 177 -39.13 30.97 6.80
N ALA A 178 -40.05 31.72 7.40
CA ALA A 178 -41.49 31.49 7.21
C ALA A 178 -41.90 31.72 5.75
N TYR A 179 -41.35 32.74 5.09
CA TYR A 179 -41.66 33.06 3.70
C TYR A 179 -41.16 31.97 2.72
N PHE A 180 -39.99 31.38 2.97
CA PHE A 180 -39.40 30.33 2.12
C PHE A 180 -39.74 28.89 2.55
N GLU A 181 -40.61 28.70 3.55
CA GLU A 181 -41.04 27.38 4.03
C GLU A 181 -41.63 26.52 2.90
N ASP A 182 -42.38 27.15 2.00
CA ASP A 182 -42.96 26.51 0.82
C ASP A 182 -41.91 25.96 -0.16
N VAL A 183 -40.73 26.60 -0.24
CA VAL A 183 -39.61 26.12 -1.08
C VAL A 183 -39.00 24.86 -0.47
N GLU A 184 -38.84 24.83 0.86
CA GLU A 184 -38.40 23.64 1.59
C GLU A 184 -39.41 22.48 1.43
N MET A 185 -40.71 22.77 1.48
CA MET A 185 -41.76 21.79 1.18
C MET A 185 -41.60 21.19 -0.23
N VAL A 186 -41.36 22.04 -1.25
CA VAL A 186 -41.16 21.59 -2.64
C VAL A 186 -39.90 20.76 -2.81
N SER A 187 -38.81 21.14 -2.15
CA SER A 187 -37.55 20.37 -2.13
C SER A 187 -37.77 18.95 -1.59
N ASN A 188 -38.49 18.84 -0.46
CA ASN A 188 -38.88 17.56 0.11
C ASN A 188 -39.80 16.73 -0.82
N LEU A 189 -40.71 17.37 -1.57
CA LEU A 189 -41.56 16.68 -2.55
C LEU A 189 -40.76 16.13 -3.73
N LEU A 190 -39.81 16.92 -4.26
CA LEU A 190 -38.93 16.48 -5.34
C LEU A 190 -38.05 15.32 -4.87
N GLU A 191 -37.48 15.41 -3.66
CA GLU A 191 -36.70 14.34 -3.04
C GLU A 191 -37.52 13.05 -2.91
N LYS A 192 -38.75 13.13 -2.39
CA LYS A 192 -39.66 11.98 -2.28
C LYS A 192 -39.95 11.36 -3.64
N GLN A 193 -40.18 12.17 -4.66
CA GLN A 193 -40.47 11.69 -6.01
C GLN A 193 -39.25 11.02 -6.65
N ILE A 194 -38.05 11.58 -6.47
CA ILE A 194 -36.79 10.98 -6.93
C ILE A 194 -36.51 9.68 -6.18
N LYS A 195 -36.65 9.66 -4.85
CA LYS A 195 -36.51 8.44 -4.03
C LYS A 195 -37.48 7.36 -4.47
N LEU A 196 -38.73 7.71 -4.75
CA LEU A 196 -39.76 6.77 -5.20
C LEU A 196 -39.48 6.25 -6.61
N ILE A 197 -38.99 7.09 -7.53
CA ILE A 197 -38.56 6.66 -8.86
C ILE A 197 -37.35 5.74 -8.76
N LEU A 198 -36.33 6.10 -7.99
CA LEU A 198 -35.16 5.25 -7.75
C LEU A 198 -35.55 3.92 -7.08
N ALA A 199 -36.41 3.96 -6.06
CA ALA A 199 -36.89 2.77 -5.37
C ALA A 199 -37.75 1.90 -6.30
N ARG A 200 -38.58 2.47 -7.18
CA ARG A 200 -39.30 1.70 -8.21
C ARG A 200 -38.32 1.15 -9.24
N THR A 201 -37.42 1.93 -9.81
CA THR A 201 -36.42 1.45 -10.77
C THR A 201 -35.53 0.33 -10.17
N LEU A 202 -35.22 0.38 -8.87
CA LEU A 202 -34.45 -0.64 -8.17
C LEU A 202 -35.30 -1.86 -7.74
N ASN A 203 -36.50 -1.66 -7.18
CA ASN A 203 -37.36 -2.74 -6.68
C ASN A 203 -38.18 -3.43 -7.79
N THR A 204 -38.60 -2.72 -8.84
CA THR A 204 -39.24 -3.34 -10.02
C THR A 204 -38.25 -4.25 -10.76
N GLN A 205 -36.94 -4.06 -10.58
CA GLN A 205 -35.90 -4.97 -11.09
C GLN A 205 -35.58 -6.14 -10.14
N GLN A 206 -35.92 -6.06 -8.84
CA GLN A 206 -35.62 -7.10 -7.85
C GLN A 206 -36.82 -7.99 -7.46
N SER A 207 -38.06 -7.49 -7.53
CA SER A 207 -39.21 -8.17 -6.91
C SER A 207 -40.33 -8.61 -7.86
N GLN A 208 -40.47 -8.02 -9.06
CA GLN A 208 -41.68 -8.24 -9.87
C GLN A 208 -41.58 -9.27 -11.01
N THR A 209 -40.40 -9.77 -11.38
CA THR A 209 -40.30 -10.76 -12.47
C THR A 209 -39.49 -12.01 -12.14
N GLY A 210 -38.65 -12.01 -11.10
CA GLY A 210 -37.61 -13.05 -10.91
C GLY A 210 -36.67 -13.19 -12.13
N PHE A 211 -36.87 -12.37 -13.16
CA PHE A 211 -36.18 -12.41 -14.43
C PHE A 211 -35.17 -11.27 -14.41
N MET A 212 -33.97 -11.63 -13.99
CA MET A 212 -32.78 -10.87 -14.29
C MET A 212 -32.38 -11.23 -15.73
N PRO A 213 -32.43 -10.28 -16.69
CA PRO A 213 -31.95 -10.55 -18.04
C PRO A 213 -30.49 -11.04 -17.93
N PRO A 214 -30.11 -12.16 -18.58
CA PRO A 214 -28.75 -12.68 -18.48
C PRO A 214 -27.75 -11.57 -18.81
N GLY A 215 -26.91 -11.23 -17.83
CA GLY A 215 -25.90 -10.18 -17.93
C GLY A 215 -26.29 -8.77 -17.50
N ARG A 216 -27.38 -8.56 -16.73
CA ARG A 216 -27.71 -7.25 -16.11
C ARG A 216 -27.92 -7.37 -14.59
N PRO A 217 -27.44 -6.42 -13.77
CA PRO A 217 -26.56 -5.30 -14.12
C PRO A 217 -25.17 -5.79 -14.55
N LYS A 218 -24.57 -5.12 -15.54
CA LYS A 218 -23.29 -5.56 -16.13
C LYS A 218 -22.08 -5.38 -15.21
N ASN A 219 -22.22 -4.55 -14.17
CA ASN A 219 -21.17 -4.22 -13.20
C ASN A 219 -19.81 -3.92 -13.84
N TRP A 220 -19.80 -3.18 -14.95
CA TRP A 220 -18.59 -2.90 -15.75
C TRP A 220 -17.47 -2.28 -14.93
N ARG A 221 -17.80 -1.43 -13.95
CA ARG A 221 -16.82 -0.88 -13.02
C ARG A 221 -16.11 -1.98 -12.23
N ALA A 222 -16.87 -2.91 -11.63
CA ALA A 222 -16.29 -4.02 -10.89
C ALA A 222 -15.45 -4.91 -11.81
N LYS A 223 -15.96 -5.24 -13.00
CA LYS A 223 -15.23 -6.03 -14.01
C LYS A 223 -13.93 -5.37 -14.47
N ALA A 224 -13.94 -4.05 -14.65
CA ALA A 224 -12.72 -3.31 -15.02
C ALA A 224 -11.67 -3.40 -13.91
N PHE A 225 -12.06 -3.21 -12.65
CA PHE A 225 -11.14 -3.34 -11.52
C PHE A 225 -10.65 -4.77 -11.30
N GLU A 226 -11.50 -5.77 -11.55
CA GLU A 226 -11.11 -7.19 -11.53
C GLU A 226 -10.03 -7.47 -12.59
N VAL A 227 -10.18 -6.94 -13.81
CA VAL A 227 -9.16 -7.07 -14.86
C VAL A 227 -7.85 -6.39 -14.46
N LEU A 228 -7.91 -5.20 -13.84
CA LEU A 228 -6.72 -4.52 -13.34
C LEU A 228 -6.04 -5.31 -12.22
N GLU A 229 -6.81 -5.89 -11.30
CA GLU A 229 -6.29 -6.74 -10.23
C GLU A 229 -5.64 -8.01 -10.78
N CYS A 230 -6.25 -8.66 -11.78
CA CYS A 230 -5.65 -9.79 -12.49
C CYS A 230 -4.33 -9.40 -13.17
N ALA A 231 -4.26 -8.23 -13.80
CA ALA A 231 -3.03 -7.74 -14.42
C ALA A 231 -1.93 -7.50 -13.38
N VAL A 232 -2.27 -6.91 -12.22
CA VAL A 232 -1.36 -6.74 -11.09
C VAL A 232 -0.85 -8.09 -10.58
N ALA A 233 -1.74 -9.07 -10.39
CA ALA A 233 -1.39 -10.41 -9.96
C ALA A 233 -0.43 -11.10 -10.94
N GLN A 234 -0.71 -11.01 -12.24
CA GLN A 234 0.16 -11.56 -13.30
C GLN A 234 1.55 -10.93 -13.30
N ARG A 235 1.66 -9.62 -13.08
CA ARG A 235 2.96 -8.93 -13.00
C ARG A 235 3.77 -9.41 -11.80
N ILE A 236 3.14 -9.56 -10.63
CA ILE A 236 3.79 -10.11 -9.43
C ILE A 236 4.25 -11.55 -9.68
N GLU A 237 3.42 -12.38 -10.29
CA GLU A 237 3.77 -13.78 -10.61
C GLU A 237 4.93 -13.85 -11.62
N GLY A 238 4.92 -13.02 -12.65
CA GLY A 238 5.99 -12.90 -13.64
C GLY A 238 7.33 -12.39 -13.07
N THR A 239 7.33 -11.87 -11.83
CA THR A 239 8.56 -11.48 -11.11
C THR A 239 9.27 -12.67 -10.45
N ARG A 240 8.65 -13.86 -10.45
CA ARG A 240 9.29 -15.09 -9.96
C ARG A 240 10.31 -15.60 -10.97
N VAL A 241 11.54 -15.11 -10.86
CA VAL A 241 12.66 -15.48 -11.74
C VAL A 241 13.45 -16.68 -11.19
N ASP A 242 13.61 -16.78 -9.88
CA ASP A 242 14.40 -17.83 -9.22
C ASP A 242 13.49 -18.88 -8.58
N GLU A 243 13.66 -20.16 -8.97
CA GLU A 243 13.15 -21.28 -8.20
C GLU A 243 13.98 -21.47 -6.93
N ARG A 244 13.31 -21.84 -5.84
CA ARG A 244 13.91 -21.97 -4.51
C ARG A 244 15.10 -22.94 -4.45
N GLU A 245 15.11 -23.93 -5.32
CA GLU A 245 16.15 -24.97 -5.39
C GLU A 245 17.48 -24.43 -5.92
N ASN A 246 17.44 -23.34 -6.69
CA ASN A 246 18.61 -22.77 -7.36
C ASN A 246 19.33 -21.69 -6.53
N ASN A 247 18.67 -21.08 -5.55
CA ASN A 247 19.23 -19.95 -4.81
C ASN A 247 18.69 -19.82 -3.37
N LYS A 248 19.55 -19.90 -2.35
CA LYS A 248 19.14 -19.70 -0.94
C LYS A 248 18.58 -18.30 -0.64
N LEU A 249 18.93 -17.30 -1.44
CA LEU A 249 18.46 -15.91 -1.33
C LEU A 249 17.30 -15.59 -2.28
N TRP A 250 16.67 -16.61 -2.88
CA TRP A 250 15.58 -16.43 -3.85
C TRP A 250 14.45 -15.53 -3.31
N LEU A 251 14.08 -15.67 -2.03
CA LEU A 251 13.01 -14.88 -1.41
C LEU A 251 13.41 -13.40 -1.27
N VAL A 252 14.67 -13.14 -0.90
CA VAL A 252 15.20 -11.77 -0.78
C VAL A 252 15.22 -11.11 -2.15
N ARG A 253 15.67 -11.82 -3.18
CA ARG A 253 15.66 -11.33 -4.57
C ARG A 253 14.24 -11.11 -5.10
N TYR A 254 13.35 -12.07 -4.88
CA TYR A 254 11.95 -11.96 -5.27
C TYR A 254 11.30 -10.72 -4.64
N LEU A 255 11.41 -10.55 -3.32
CA LEU A 255 10.85 -9.39 -2.62
C LEU A 255 11.46 -8.06 -3.08
N GLU A 256 12.76 -8.03 -3.36
CA GLU A 256 13.42 -6.82 -3.85
C GLU A 256 12.98 -6.47 -5.29
N LEU A 257 12.89 -7.47 -6.18
CA LEU A 257 12.38 -7.27 -7.55
C LEU A 257 10.90 -6.84 -7.51
N THR A 258 10.08 -7.46 -6.67
CA THR A 258 8.68 -7.08 -6.50
C THR A 258 8.55 -5.66 -5.92
N ARG A 259 9.41 -5.25 -4.99
CA ARG A 259 9.47 -3.87 -4.47
C ARG A 259 9.77 -2.87 -5.58
N GLN A 260 10.75 -3.16 -6.44
CA GLN A 260 11.12 -2.29 -7.56
C GLN A 260 9.96 -2.18 -8.56
N LEU A 261 9.35 -3.31 -8.95
CA LEU A 261 8.17 -3.35 -9.82
C LEU A 261 7.01 -2.50 -9.27
N ILE A 262 6.65 -2.69 -7.99
CA ILE A 262 5.55 -1.95 -7.36
C ILE A 262 5.81 -0.45 -7.39
N LEU A 263 7.04 -0.02 -7.08
CA LEU A 263 7.37 1.40 -7.07
C LEU A 263 7.36 2.02 -8.46
N GLU A 264 7.79 1.28 -9.47
CA GLU A 264 7.75 1.71 -10.87
C GLU A 264 6.30 1.83 -11.35
N ASP A 265 5.48 0.80 -11.13
CA ASP A 265 4.07 0.80 -11.52
C ASP A 265 3.27 1.89 -10.78
N LEU A 266 3.46 2.05 -9.48
CA LEU A 266 2.78 3.11 -8.70
C LEU A 266 3.22 4.52 -9.12
N ARG A 267 4.48 4.69 -9.57
CA ARG A 267 4.93 5.95 -10.17
C ARG A 267 4.19 6.22 -11.47
N VAL A 268 4.03 5.22 -12.33
CA VAL A 268 3.24 5.31 -13.58
C VAL A 268 1.78 5.62 -13.27
N VAL A 269 1.17 4.94 -12.31
CA VAL A 269 -0.23 5.20 -11.91
C VAL A 269 -0.40 6.63 -11.41
N LYS A 270 0.51 7.11 -10.56
CA LYS A 270 0.45 8.48 -10.02
C LYS A 270 0.63 9.55 -11.10
N THR A 271 1.47 9.30 -12.09
CA THR A 271 1.81 10.29 -13.13
C THR A 271 0.85 10.27 -14.31
N LEU A 272 0.46 9.08 -14.79
CA LEU A 272 -0.31 8.92 -16.01
C LEU A 272 -1.78 8.55 -15.77
N CYS A 273 -2.11 7.82 -14.70
CA CYS A 273 -3.50 7.42 -14.44
C CYS A 273 -4.29 8.47 -13.67
N VAL A 274 -3.68 9.21 -12.74
CA VAL A 274 -4.40 10.25 -11.96
C VAL A 274 -5.12 11.28 -12.84
N PRO A 275 -4.53 11.81 -13.94
CA PRO A 275 -5.23 12.74 -14.83
C PRO A 275 -6.37 12.09 -15.64
N CYS A 276 -6.32 10.77 -15.84
CA CYS A 276 -7.28 10.03 -16.67
C CYS A 276 -8.51 9.54 -15.90
N PHE A 277 -8.48 9.57 -14.56
CA PHE A 277 -9.53 9.02 -13.71
C PHE A 277 -10.19 10.13 -12.87
N PRO A 278 -11.53 10.11 -12.71
CA PRO A 278 -12.20 11.03 -11.79
C PRO A 278 -11.70 10.88 -10.34
N PRO A 279 -11.62 11.97 -9.54
CA PRO A 279 -11.09 11.92 -8.17
C PRO A 279 -11.77 10.90 -7.25
N HIS A 280 -13.07 10.67 -7.42
CA HIS A 280 -13.85 9.72 -6.62
C HIS A 280 -13.52 8.24 -6.87
N TYR A 281 -12.73 7.93 -7.91
CA TYR A 281 -12.22 6.57 -8.13
C TYR A 281 -11.06 6.23 -7.19
N ASP A 282 -10.33 7.25 -6.71
CA ASP A 282 -9.16 7.10 -5.84
C ASP A 282 -8.18 6.03 -6.36
N ILE A 283 -7.79 6.20 -7.64
CA ILE A 283 -7.13 5.16 -8.42
C ILE A 283 -5.80 4.72 -7.81
N VAL A 284 -5.05 5.66 -7.21
CA VAL A 284 -3.76 5.38 -6.56
C VAL A 284 -3.96 4.43 -5.38
N ASN A 285 -4.89 4.74 -4.46
CA ASN A 285 -5.14 3.87 -3.32
C ASN A 285 -5.74 2.52 -3.75
N LYS A 286 -6.53 2.49 -4.83
CA LYS A 286 -7.01 1.22 -5.42
C LYS A 286 -5.86 0.33 -5.89
N TYR A 287 -4.91 0.88 -6.65
CA TYR A 287 -3.73 0.12 -7.08
C TYR A 287 -2.87 -0.32 -5.89
N VAL A 288 -2.63 0.55 -4.90
CA VAL A 288 -1.89 0.19 -3.68
C VAL A 288 -2.55 -1.00 -2.98
N ASN A 289 -3.87 -0.99 -2.84
CA ASN A 289 -4.60 -2.09 -2.21
C ASN A 289 -4.52 -3.39 -3.03
N MET A 290 -4.64 -3.31 -4.36
CA MET A 290 -4.46 -4.47 -5.26
C MET A 290 -3.07 -5.09 -5.10
N TYR A 291 -2.01 -4.29 -5.15
CA TYR A 291 -0.64 -4.80 -4.93
C TYR A 291 -0.48 -5.41 -3.54
N HIS A 292 -1.03 -4.78 -2.50
CA HIS A 292 -0.98 -5.31 -1.13
C HIS A 292 -1.67 -6.68 -1.01
N ILE A 293 -2.88 -6.80 -1.54
CA ILE A 293 -3.66 -8.06 -1.52
C ILE A 293 -2.93 -9.15 -2.30
N CYS A 294 -2.52 -8.88 -3.55
CA CYS A 294 -1.85 -9.87 -4.40
C CYS A 294 -0.48 -10.28 -3.84
N LEU A 295 0.32 -9.34 -3.32
CA LEU A 295 1.61 -9.64 -2.70
C LEU A 295 1.43 -10.48 -1.43
N SER A 296 0.49 -10.09 -0.56
CA SER A 296 0.17 -10.82 0.67
C SER A 296 -0.25 -12.27 0.36
N ALA A 297 -1.14 -12.46 -0.62
CA ALA A 297 -1.56 -13.79 -1.05
C ALA A 297 -0.38 -14.62 -1.56
N SER A 298 0.45 -14.05 -2.45
CA SER A 298 1.61 -14.74 -3.03
C SER A 298 2.66 -15.13 -1.99
N VAL A 299 2.97 -14.22 -1.05
CA VAL A 299 3.92 -14.48 0.05
C VAL A 299 3.36 -15.52 1.02
N THR A 300 2.09 -15.40 1.39
CA THR A 300 1.41 -16.36 2.30
C THR A 300 1.38 -17.76 1.70
N GLU A 301 1.03 -17.89 0.43
CA GLU A 301 1.02 -19.19 -0.26
C GLU A 301 2.42 -19.83 -0.24
N THR A 302 3.46 -19.02 -0.44
CA THR A 302 4.84 -19.52 -0.52
C THR A 302 5.41 -19.91 0.85
N ILE A 303 5.12 -19.13 1.90
CA ILE A 303 5.54 -19.41 3.27
C ILE A 303 4.77 -20.60 3.85
N SER A 304 3.46 -20.67 3.62
CA SER A 304 2.59 -21.73 4.15
C SER A 304 3.01 -23.13 3.68
N LYS A 305 3.37 -23.28 2.39
CA LYS A 305 3.86 -24.56 1.85
C LYS A 305 5.14 -25.05 2.54
N GLU A 306 6.05 -24.15 2.89
CA GLU A 306 7.29 -24.51 3.61
C GLU A 306 7.05 -24.89 5.06
N ILE A 307 6.26 -24.09 5.78
CA ILE A 307 5.93 -24.36 7.18
C ILE A 307 5.20 -25.68 7.28
N THR A 308 4.27 -25.95 6.37
CA THR A 308 3.54 -27.21 6.28
C THR A 308 4.48 -28.40 6.06
N PHE A 309 5.46 -28.27 5.15
CA PHE A 309 6.45 -29.34 4.93
C PHE A 309 7.36 -29.56 6.15
N LYS A 310 7.84 -28.51 6.81
CA LYS A 310 8.64 -28.63 8.04
C LYS A 310 7.82 -29.26 9.17
N ALA A 311 6.56 -28.87 9.32
CA ALA A 311 5.65 -29.46 10.29
C ALA A 311 5.41 -30.95 9.99
N LEU A 312 5.28 -31.33 8.71
CA LEU A 312 5.17 -32.74 8.29
C LEU A 312 6.42 -33.54 8.68
N LEU A 313 7.62 -33.02 8.43
CA LEU A 313 8.88 -33.68 8.82
C LEU A 313 9.01 -33.86 10.34
N LEU A 314 8.66 -32.83 11.11
CA LEU A 314 8.61 -32.92 12.57
C LEU A 314 7.59 -33.95 13.04
N SER A 315 6.44 -34.03 12.37
CA SER A 315 5.39 -35.00 12.68
C SER A 315 5.88 -36.44 12.41
N ILE A 316 6.59 -36.66 11.31
CA ILE A 316 7.23 -37.95 10.99
C ILE A 316 8.22 -38.35 12.08
N ASP A 317 9.07 -37.43 12.53
CA ASP A 317 10.03 -37.68 13.61
C ASP A 317 9.33 -38.05 14.94
N GLN A 318 8.24 -37.36 15.29
CA GLN A 318 7.47 -37.67 16.51
C GLN A 318 6.72 -39.00 16.42
N VAL A 319 6.08 -39.28 15.28
CA VAL A 319 5.37 -40.56 15.06
C VAL A 319 6.35 -41.73 15.05
N THR A 320 7.56 -41.55 14.53
CA THR A 320 8.64 -42.56 14.62
C THR A 320 9.05 -42.82 16.06
N ARG A 321 9.22 -41.78 16.88
CA ARG A 321 9.52 -41.92 18.32
C ARG A 321 8.42 -42.68 19.05
N TYR A 322 7.17 -42.27 18.83
CA TYR A 322 6.01 -42.96 19.39
C TYR A 322 5.96 -44.42 18.95
N GLY A 323 6.18 -44.71 17.66
CA GLY A 323 6.19 -46.07 17.14
C GLY A 323 7.24 -46.97 17.80
N ASN A 324 8.43 -46.45 18.10
CA ASN A 324 9.46 -47.21 18.81
C ASN A 324 9.05 -47.50 20.26
N MET A 325 8.51 -46.49 20.97
CA MET A 325 7.99 -46.69 22.33
C MET A 325 6.82 -47.68 22.36
N TYR A 326 5.92 -47.59 21.37
CA TYR A 326 4.80 -48.49 21.20
C TYR A 326 5.28 -49.92 20.99
N ARG A 327 6.26 -50.12 20.10
CA ARG A 327 6.90 -51.42 19.86
C ARG A 327 7.50 -52.02 21.13
N ASP A 328 8.26 -51.24 21.88
CA ASP A 328 8.87 -51.70 23.14
C ASP A 328 7.78 -52.10 24.15
N GLY A 329 6.71 -51.32 24.24
CA GLY A 329 5.53 -51.65 25.05
C GLY A 329 4.84 -52.95 24.63
N VAL A 330 4.71 -53.20 23.32
CA VAL A 330 4.15 -54.46 22.78
C VAL A 330 5.04 -55.65 23.12
N ILE A 331 6.37 -55.52 23.00
CA ILE A 331 7.33 -56.56 23.37
C ILE A 331 7.23 -56.88 24.86
N GLN A 332 7.18 -55.85 25.71
CA GLN A 332 7.02 -56.04 27.15
C GLN A 332 5.69 -56.69 27.51
N PHE A 333 4.59 -56.25 26.90
CA PHE A 333 3.26 -56.85 27.06
C PHE A 333 3.26 -58.33 26.68
N LYS A 334 3.85 -58.67 25.53
CA LYS A 334 4.01 -60.04 25.06
C LYS A 334 4.81 -60.88 26.06
N ASN A 335 6.00 -60.42 26.44
CA ASN A 335 6.89 -61.15 27.34
C ASN A 335 6.26 -61.34 28.73
N ALA A 336 5.56 -60.34 29.25
CA ALA A 336 4.88 -60.42 30.54
C ALA A 336 3.73 -61.45 30.53
N HIS A 337 2.97 -61.54 29.43
CA HIS A 337 1.93 -62.56 29.28
C HIS A 337 2.52 -63.98 29.14
N PHE A 338 3.65 -64.14 28.45
CA PHE A 338 4.30 -65.45 28.36
C PHE A 338 4.99 -65.88 29.65
N ALA A 339 5.40 -64.94 30.51
CA ALA A 339 5.89 -65.21 31.86
C ALA A 339 4.77 -65.66 32.81
N ASP A 340 3.57 -65.08 32.68
CA ASP A 340 2.38 -65.47 33.44
C ASP A 340 1.11 -65.39 32.58
N ARG A 341 0.69 -66.55 32.07
CA ARG A 341 -0.48 -66.67 31.17
C ARG A 341 -1.82 -66.41 31.86
N SER A 342 -1.84 -66.36 33.20
CA SER A 342 -3.06 -66.09 33.97
C SER A 342 -3.38 -64.59 34.10
N ARG A 343 -2.38 -63.73 33.80
CA ARG A 343 -2.41 -62.30 34.13
C ARG A 343 -3.22 -61.43 33.15
N VAL A 344 -3.43 -61.86 31.90
CA VAL A 344 -4.14 -61.11 30.87
C VAL A 344 -5.18 -62.00 30.18
N ALA A 345 -6.46 -61.72 30.44
CA ALA A 345 -7.56 -62.32 29.69
C ALA A 345 -7.60 -61.76 28.25
N TYR A 346 -7.98 -62.59 27.27
CA TYR A 346 -8.12 -62.18 25.86
C TYR A 346 -6.85 -61.63 25.18
N PHE A 347 -5.67 -62.12 25.56
CA PHE A 347 -4.38 -61.72 24.97
C PHE A 347 -4.38 -61.68 23.43
N THR A 348 -4.92 -62.71 22.78
CA THR A 348 -5.01 -62.77 21.31
C THR A 348 -5.82 -61.62 20.72
N HIS A 349 -6.90 -61.19 21.38
CA HIS A 349 -7.74 -60.08 20.92
C HIS A 349 -6.98 -58.74 21.00
N HIS A 350 -6.22 -58.52 22.07
CA HIS A 350 -5.36 -57.36 22.20
C HIS A 350 -4.24 -57.35 21.15
N MET A 351 -3.62 -58.50 20.86
CA MET A 351 -2.61 -58.61 19.81
C MET A 351 -3.17 -58.32 18.41
N ILE A 352 -4.36 -58.82 18.08
CA ILE A 352 -5.04 -58.50 16.82
C ILE A 352 -5.30 -56.98 16.73
N THR A 353 -5.73 -56.36 17.83
CA THR A 353 -5.98 -54.91 17.88
C THR A 353 -4.70 -54.10 17.68
N ILE A 354 -3.59 -54.49 18.32
CA ILE A 354 -2.26 -53.87 18.18
C ILE A 354 -1.76 -53.94 16.72
N VAL A 355 -1.93 -55.10 16.09
CA VAL A 355 -1.57 -55.32 14.68
C VAL A 355 -2.43 -54.46 13.75
N ASN A 356 -3.75 -54.43 13.96
CA ASN A 356 -4.67 -53.61 13.18
C ASN A 356 -4.37 -52.12 13.31
N ASN A 357 -4.07 -51.65 14.53
CA ASN A 357 -3.68 -50.27 14.78
C ASN A 357 -2.37 -49.91 14.06
N SER A 358 -1.39 -50.81 14.06
CA SER A 358 -0.11 -50.59 13.35
C SER A 358 -0.33 -50.49 11.83
N GLU A 359 -1.24 -51.30 11.27
CA GLU A 359 -1.61 -51.23 9.86
C GLU A 359 -2.39 -49.95 9.52
N GLN A 360 -3.29 -49.52 10.40
CA GLN A 360 -4.02 -48.27 10.24
C GLN A 360 -3.07 -47.06 10.25
N MET A 361 -2.07 -47.05 11.13
CA MET A 361 -1.06 -45.99 11.19
C MET A 361 -0.24 -45.89 9.89
N VAL A 362 0.13 -47.02 9.28
CA VAL A 362 0.82 -47.06 7.98
C VAL A 362 -0.05 -46.44 6.88
N ARG A 363 -1.34 -46.80 6.81
CA ARG A 363 -2.26 -46.23 5.81
C ARG A 363 -2.46 -44.73 5.99
N LEU A 364 -2.63 -44.28 7.24
CA LEU A 364 -2.78 -42.85 7.56
C LEU A 364 -1.52 -42.05 7.19
N ALA A 365 -0.34 -42.61 7.45
CA ALA A 365 0.94 -42.00 7.07
C ALA A 365 1.05 -41.79 5.55
N GLN A 366 0.71 -42.81 4.75
CA GLN A 366 0.74 -42.73 3.29
C GLN A 366 -0.27 -41.71 2.73
N GLN A 367 -1.49 -41.66 3.29
CA GLN A 367 -2.49 -40.66 2.90
C GLN A 367 -2.05 -39.23 3.25
N THR A 368 -1.44 -39.05 4.42
CA THR A 368 -0.93 -37.74 4.87
C THR A 368 0.24 -37.28 4.00
N GLN A 369 1.14 -38.19 3.61
CA GLN A 369 2.21 -37.91 2.67
C GLN A 369 1.66 -37.48 1.31
N ALA A 370 0.74 -38.25 0.73
CA ALA A 370 0.15 -37.93 -0.59
C ALA A 370 -0.53 -36.55 -0.63
N ARG A 371 -1.05 -36.08 0.51
CA ARG A 371 -1.77 -34.80 0.61
C ARG A 371 -0.89 -33.59 0.88
N HIS A 372 0.18 -33.76 1.67
CA HIS A 372 0.97 -32.64 2.19
C HIS A 372 2.42 -32.61 1.72
N TRP A 373 2.89 -33.66 1.03
CA TRP A 373 4.20 -33.67 0.40
C TRP A 373 4.18 -32.84 -0.89
N PRO A 374 5.11 -31.88 -1.09
CA PRO A 374 5.14 -31.07 -2.30
C PRO A 374 5.37 -31.94 -3.55
N ALA A 375 4.52 -31.79 -4.57
CA ALA A 375 4.65 -32.52 -5.83
C ALA A 375 5.99 -32.17 -6.52
N GLY A 376 6.75 -33.20 -6.92
CA GLY A 376 8.04 -33.04 -7.60
C GLY A 376 9.26 -32.81 -6.70
N ARG A 377 9.08 -32.67 -5.37
CA ARG A 377 10.18 -32.45 -4.44
C ARG A 377 10.86 -33.76 -4.06
N HIS A 378 12.09 -33.95 -4.57
CA HIS A 378 12.97 -35.05 -4.16
C HIS A 378 13.87 -34.61 -3.00
N ASP A 379 13.69 -35.24 -1.84
CA ASP A 379 14.43 -34.93 -0.62
C ASP A 379 14.84 -36.26 0.03
N PRO A 380 16.00 -36.84 -0.35
CA PRO A 380 16.41 -38.16 0.10
C PRO A 380 16.46 -38.31 1.63
N PRO A 381 16.93 -37.30 2.41
CA PRO A 381 16.82 -37.32 3.87
C PRO A 381 15.39 -37.42 4.40
N ALA A 382 14.45 -36.68 3.80
CA ALA A 382 13.04 -36.72 4.19
C ALA A 382 12.38 -38.05 3.84
N GLU A 383 12.67 -38.59 2.66
CA GLU A 383 12.20 -39.90 2.20
C GLU A 383 12.70 -41.01 3.14
N ALA A 384 13.98 -41.00 3.50
CA ALA A 384 14.56 -41.95 4.44
C ALA A 384 13.91 -41.88 5.84
N LYS A 385 13.53 -40.67 6.31
CA LYS A 385 12.78 -40.52 7.57
C LYS A 385 11.38 -41.13 7.47
N PHE A 386 10.69 -40.93 6.35
CA PHE A 386 9.37 -41.49 6.12
C PHE A 386 9.42 -43.02 6.04
N ASP A 387 10.37 -43.58 5.30
CA ASP A 387 10.58 -45.03 5.20
C ASP A 387 10.93 -45.64 6.56
N LYS A 388 11.77 -44.96 7.34
CA LYS A 388 12.08 -45.37 8.72
C LYS A 388 10.82 -45.42 9.58
N MET A 389 9.96 -44.43 9.50
CA MET A 389 8.69 -44.39 10.21
C MET A 389 7.79 -45.57 9.83
N LEU A 390 7.62 -45.84 8.52
CA LEU A 390 6.83 -46.97 8.04
C LEU A 390 7.38 -48.31 8.55
N ASN A 391 8.69 -48.49 8.47
CA ASN A 391 9.37 -49.69 8.95
C ASN A 391 9.14 -49.94 10.44
N THR A 392 9.12 -48.90 11.29
CA THR A 392 8.85 -49.05 12.73
C THR A 392 7.50 -49.73 13.00
N PHE A 393 6.44 -49.36 12.28
CA PHE A 393 5.11 -49.96 12.45
C PHE A 393 4.96 -51.29 11.71
N GLN A 394 5.64 -51.48 10.57
CA GLN A 394 5.65 -52.76 9.85
C GLN A 394 6.35 -53.87 10.65
N VAL A 395 7.48 -53.57 11.29
CA VAL A 395 8.18 -54.55 12.14
C VAL A 395 7.34 -54.94 13.36
N THR A 396 6.54 -54.01 13.90
CA THR A 396 5.62 -54.27 15.02
C THR A 396 4.52 -55.27 14.64
N LYS A 397 4.17 -55.40 13.36
CA LYS A 397 3.21 -56.41 12.84
C LYS A 397 3.69 -57.85 13.03
N HIS A 398 5.01 -58.05 13.11
CA HIS A 398 5.64 -59.37 13.14
C HIS A 398 6.08 -59.79 14.57
N ILE A 399 5.71 -59.02 15.59
CA ILE A 399 6.00 -59.28 17.01
C ILE A 399 4.89 -60.13 17.61
#